data_AF-A0A963XS48-F1
#
_entry.id   AF-A0A963XS48-F1
#
_cell.length_a   1.000
_cell.length_b   1.000
_cell.length_c   1.000
_cell.angle_alpha   90.00
_cell.angle_beta   90.00
_cell.angle_gamma   90.00
#
_symmetry.space_group_name_H-M   'P 1'
#
loop_
_entity.id
_entity.type
_entity.pdbx_description
1 polymer ?
#
loop_
_entity_poly.entity_id
_entity_poly.type
_entity_poly.pdbx_seq_one_letter_code
_entity_poly.pdbx_strand_id
1 'polypeptide(L)'
;GLVNRAVPSQALAAETRALAETVAAKLSAAVKIGKRVFYDQIEMTRAAAYDHAAQVMVENMLWRDTEEGIAAFLDKRKPDWG
;
A
#
# COMPACT_ATOMS: atom_id res chain seq x y z
N GLY A 1 9.97 15.83 -5.93
CA GLY A 1 9.32 16.33 -7.16
C GLY A 1 7.93 16.82 -6.82
N LEU A 2 7.38 17.77 -7.59
CA LEU A 2 6.09 18.40 -7.28
C LEU A 2 4.88 17.53 -7.67
N VAL A 3 5.00 16.74 -8.75
CA VAL A 3 3.95 15.82 -9.24
C VAL A 3 4.54 14.44 -9.52
N ASN A 4 3.73 13.39 -9.35
CA ASN A 4 4.16 11.99 -9.57
C ASN A 4 4.15 11.58 -11.04
N ARG A 5 3.23 12.12 -11.85
CA ARG A 5 3.07 11.82 -13.28
C ARG A 5 2.40 13.01 -13.99
N ALA A 6 2.88 13.35 -15.18
CA ALA A 6 2.26 14.35 -16.06
C ALA A 6 1.75 13.65 -17.32
N VAL A 7 0.51 13.95 -17.72
CA VAL A 7 -0.16 13.35 -18.89
C VAL A 7 -0.92 14.44 -19.66
N PRO A 8 -1.24 14.23 -20.95
CA PRO A 8 -2.12 15.13 -21.69
C PRO A 8 -3.47 15.32 -20.98
N SER A 9 -4.03 16.53 -21.04
CA SER A 9 -5.26 16.89 -20.32
C SER A 9 -6.42 15.91 -20.58
N GLN A 10 -6.59 15.48 -21.82
CA GLN A 10 -7.61 14.52 -22.25
C GLN A 10 -7.45 13.11 -21.63
N ALA A 11 -6.25 12.76 -21.16
CA ALA A 11 -5.95 11.47 -20.55
C ALA A 11 -6.02 11.50 -19.01
N LEU A 12 -6.03 12.68 -18.39
CA LEU A 12 -5.92 12.86 -16.94
C LEU A 12 -6.95 12.03 -16.15
N ALA A 13 -8.21 12.06 -16.59
CA ALA A 13 -9.29 11.33 -15.93
C ALA A 13 -9.10 9.81 -16.02
N ALA A 14 -8.72 9.30 -17.19
CA ALA A 14 -8.50 7.87 -17.42
C ALA A 14 -7.30 7.36 -16.60
N GLU A 15 -6.18 8.08 -16.64
CA GLU A 15 -4.95 7.72 -15.92
C GLU A 15 -5.13 7.76 -14.40
N THR A 16 -5.82 8.78 -13.89
CA THR A 16 -6.10 8.90 -12.45
C THR A 16 -7.05 7.80 -11.98
N ARG A 17 -8.06 7.46 -12.79
CA ARG A 17 -8.98 6.36 -12.49
C ARG A 17 -8.26 5.00 -12.49
N ALA A 18 -7.41 4.73 -13.49
CA ALA A 18 -6.61 3.51 -13.53
C ALA A 18 -5.71 3.36 -12.29
N LEU A 19 -5.10 4.46 -11.83
CA LEU A 19 -4.34 4.45 -10.57
C LEU A 19 -5.24 4.17 -9.36
N ALA A 20 -6.39 4.83 -9.27
CA ALA A 20 -7.33 4.62 -8.17
C ALA A 20 -7.84 3.17 -8.11
N GLU A 21 -8.17 2.57 -9.26
CA GLU A 21 -8.59 1.17 -9.37
C GLU A 21 -7.47 0.22 -8.95
N THR A 22 -6.22 0.51 -9.33
CA THR A 22 -5.05 -0.27 -8.90
C THR A 22 -4.88 -0.25 -7.38
N VAL A 23 -5.09 0.90 -6.75
CA VAL A 23 -5.01 1.06 -5.29
C VAL A 23 -6.21 0.38 -4.61
N ALA A 24 -7.43 0.53 -5.15
CA ALA A 24 -8.65 -0.04 -4.61
C ALA A 24 -8.68 -1.58 -4.69
N ALA A 25 -7.96 -2.18 -5.63
CA ALA A 25 -7.82 -3.63 -5.73
C ALA A 25 -6.90 -4.25 -4.64
N LYS A 26 -6.25 -3.43 -3.82
CA LYS A 26 -5.39 -3.88 -2.70
C LYS A 26 -6.17 -3.92 -1.39
N LEU A 27 -5.62 -4.62 -0.40
CA LEU A 27 -6.12 -4.56 0.97
C LEU A 27 -6.06 -3.12 1.50
N SER A 28 -7.23 -2.50 1.70
CA SER A 28 -7.35 -1.09 2.10
C SER A 28 -6.61 -0.77 3.40
N ALA A 29 -6.65 -1.70 4.36
CA ALA A 29 -5.91 -1.61 5.62
C ALA A 29 -4.41 -1.48 5.40
N ALA A 30 -3.82 -2.36 4.60
CA ALA A 30 -2.40 -2.37 4.29
C ALA A 30 -1.97 -1.08 3.58
N VAL A 31 -2.76 -0.59 2.62
CA VAL A 31 -2.48 0.69 1.92
C VAL A 31 -2.50 1.87 2.90
N LYS A 32 -3.51 1.94 3.76
CA LYS A 32 -3.66 3.02 4.75
C LYS A 32 -2.49 3.04 5.74
N ILE A 33 -2.12 1.88 6.26
CA ILE A 33 -1.06 1.74 7.26
C ILE A 33 0.30 2.03 6.61
N GLY A 34 0.61 1.43 5.45
CA GLY A 34 1.86 1.70 4.73
C GLY A 34 2.03 3.17 4.35
N LYS A 35 0.94 3.84 3.93
CA LYS A 35 0.98 5.29 3.65
C LYS A 35 1.32 6.11 4.89
N ARG A 36 0.73 5.77 6.05
CA ARG A 36 1.03 6.46 7.31
C ARG A 36 2.51 6.30 7.69
N VAL A 37 3.00 5.05 7.75
CA VAL A 37 4.42 4.75 8.06
C VAL A 37 5.36 5.50 7.12
N PHE A 38 5.01 5.58 5.83
CA PHE A 38 5.81 6.30 4.85
C PHE A 38 5.97 7.80 5.18
N TYR A 39 4.93 8.46 5.69
CA TYR A 39 5.03 9.85 6.10
C TYR A 39 5.69 10.02 7.46
N ASP A 40 5.38 9.14 8.42
CA ASP A 40 5.95 9.20 9.77
C ASP A 40 7.47 9.02 9.75
N GLN A 41 8.00 8.15 8.87
CA GLN A 41 9.44 7.92 8.77
C GLN A 41 10.26 9.10 8.22
N ILE A 42 9.63 10.12 7.61
CA ILE A 42 10.36 11.23 6.95
C ILE A 42 11.20 12.01 7.97
N GLU A 43 10.70 12.12 9.20
CA GLU A 43 11.36 12.83 10.30
C GLU A 43 12.30 11.91 11.11
N MET A 44 12.42 10.63 10.75
CA MET A 44 13.18 9.63 11.50
C MET A 44 14.60 9.44 10.94
N THR A 45 15.52 9.00 11.81
CA THR A 45 16.78 8.44 11.33
C THR A 45 16.50 7.14 10.57
N ARG A 46 17.41 6.75 9.66
CA ARG A 46 17.26 5.50 8.91
C ARG A 46 17.04 4.28 9.82
N ALA A 47 17.83 4.15 10.89
CA ALA A 47 17.69 3.05 11.83
C ALA A 47 16.29 3.01 12.47
N ALA A 48 15.82 4.15 12.99
CA ALA A 48 14.50 4.26 13.59
C ALA A 48 13.37 4.00 12.57
N ALA A 49 13.52 4.45 11.31
CA ALA A 49 12.57 4.17 10.25
C ALA A 49 12.45 2.67 9.94
N TYR A 50 13.58 1.94 9.92
CA TYR A 50 13.58 0.49 9.73
C TYR A 50 12.93 -0.24 10.92
N ASP A 51 13.25 0.15 12.15
CA ASP A 51 12.64 -0.43 13.35
C ASP A 51 11.13 -0.20 13.38
N HIS A 52 10.69 1.02 13.04
CA HIS A 52 9.27 1.37 12.97
C HIS A 52 8.54 0.58 11.88
N ALA A 53 9.11 0.48 10.68
CA ALA A 53 8.53 -0.29 9.59
C ALA A 53 8.42 -1.79 9.95
N ALA A 54 9.43 -2.35 10.62
CA ALA A 54 9.41 -3.74 11.07
C ALA A 54 8.30 -4.01 12.09
N GLN A 55 8.13 -3.14 13.09
CA GLN A 55 7.04 -3.24 14.08
C GLN A 55 5.68 -3.24 13.39
N VAL A 56 5.44 -2.30 12.48
CA VAL A 56 4.15 -2.18 11.78
C VAL A 56 3.89 -3.36 10.85
N MET A 57 4.92 -3.92 10.20
CA MET A 57 4.76 -5.16 9.42
C MET A 57 4.32 -6.32 10.31
N VAL A 58 4.93 -6.48 11.49
CA VAL A 58 4.54 -7.54 12.46
C VAL A 58 3.10 -7.36 12.92
N GLU A 59 2.68 -6.14 13.26
CA GLU A 59 1.29 -5.85 13.65
C GLU A 59 0.30 -6.19 12.52
N ASN A 60 0.63 -5.84 11.28
CA ASN A 60 -0.20 -6.16 10.12
C ASN A 60 -0.36 -7.66 9.88
N MET A 61 0.65 -8.48 10.22
CA MET A 61 0.55 -9.95 10.07
C MET A 61 -0.49 -10.58 11.00
N LEU A 62 -0.94 -9.87 12.05
CA LEU A 62 -1.98 -10.36 12.96
C LEU A 62 -3.40 -10.23 12.39
N TRP A 63 -3.56 -9.62 11.21
CA TRP A 63 -4.86 -9.33 10.62
C TRP A 63 -5.26 -10.46 9.66
N ARG A 64 -6.51 -10.95 9.76
CA ARG A 64 -7.03 -12.05 8.93
C ARG A 64 -6.89 -11.78 7.43
N ASP A 65 -7.13 -10.55 7.00
CA ASP A 65 -7.01 -10.21 5.58
C ASP A 65 -5.55 -10.25 5.09
N THR A 66 -4.58 -10.01 5.99
CA THR A 66 -3.16 -10.17 5.65
C THR A 66 -2.81 -11.64 5.43
N GLU A 67 -3.35 -12.54 6.26
CA GLU A 67 -3.21 -13.99 6.09
C GLU A 67 -3.77 -14.45 4.74
N GLU A 68 -4.98 -14.00 4.39
CA GLU A 68 -5.59 -14.28 3.09
C GLU A 68 -4.78 -13.71 1.92
N GLY A 69 -4.26 -12.49 2.05
CA GLY A 69 -3.36 -11.90 1.05
C GLY A 69 -2.11 -12.75 0.80
N ILE A 70 -1.52 -13.30 1.87
CA ILE A 70 -0.36 -14.20 1.78
C ILE A 70 -0.76 -15.54 1.16
N ALA A 71 -1.86 -16.16 1.62
CA ALA A 71 -2.36 -17.42 1.08
C ALA A 71 -2.66 -17.31 -0.42
N ALA A 72 -3.41 -16.28 -0.83
CA ALA A 72 -3.74 -16.03 -2.22
C ALA A 72 -2.49 -15.83 -3.10
N PHE A 73 -1.47 -15.15 -2.59
CA PHE A 73 -0.19 -15.00 -3.27
C PHE A 73 0.52 -16.36 -3.47
N LEU A 74 0.61 -17.17 -2.42
CA LEU A 74 1.22 -18.50 -2.47
C LEU A 74 0.48 -19.44 -3.42
N ASP A 75 -0.86 -19.37 -3.42
CA ASP A 75 -1.76 -20.15 -4.26
C ASP A 75 -1.89 -19.60 -5.70
N LYS A 76 -1.27 -18.45 -6.02
CA LYS A 76 -1.37 -17.74 -7.31
C LYS A 76 -2.82 -17.43 -7.73
N ARG A 77 -3.68 -17.13 -6.76
CA ARG A 77 -5.08 -16.72 -6.97
C ARG A 77 -5.25 -15.25 -6.59
N LYS A 78 -6.40 -14.68 -6.93
CA LYS A 78 -6.77 -13.36 -6.40
C LYS A 78 -7.17 -13.52 -4.93
N PRO A 79 -6.77 -12.58 -4.06
CA PRO A 79 -7.23 -12.55 -2.68
C PRO A 79 -8.71 -12.18 -2.61
N ASP A 80 -9.41 -12.79 -1.67
CA ASP A 80 -10.77 -12.40 -1.28
C ASP A 80 -10.70 -11.53 -0.03
N TRP A 81 -11.02 -10.25 -0.14
CA TRP A 81 -10.91 -9.33 0.98
C TRP A 81 -12.15 -9.32 1.90
N GLY A 82 -13.20 -10.11 1.59
CA GLY A 82 -14.51 -10.07 2.24
C GLY A 82 -15.47 -9.09 1.60
#